data_AF-A0A8T6UWZ9-F1
#
_entry.id   AF-A0A8T6UWZ9-F1
#
_cell.length_a   1.000
_cell.length_b   1.000
_cell.length_c   1.000
_cell.angle_alpha   90.00
_cell.angle_beta   90.00
_cell.angle_gamma   90.00
#
_symmetry.space_group_name_H-M   'P 1'
#
loop_
_entity.id
_entity.type
_entity.pdbx_description
1 polymer ?
#
loop_
_entity_poly.entity_id
_entity_poly.type
_entity_poly.pdbx_seq_one_letter_code
_entity_poly.pdbx_strand_id
1 'polypeptide(L)' 'MRKASKLADIGMKAGQDAMKEGVGENVIAAEIAYAMRKEGAEDYAFPFIVASGPRSAYPHA' A
#
# COMPACT_ATOMS: atom_id res chain seq x y z
N MET A 1 -5.44 9.82 14.74
CA MET A 1 -6.01 9.95 13.39
C MET A 1 -5.17 10.80 12.44
N ARG A 2 -5.06 12.13 12.59
CA ARG A 2 -4.36 12.98 11.59
C ARG A 2 -2.94 12.54 11.21
N LYS A 3 -2.13 12.09 12.18
CA LYS A 3 -0.77 11.59 11.92
C LYS A 3 -0.78 10.29 11.11
N ALA A 4 -1.60 9.32 11.51
CA ALA A 4 -1.76 8.05 10.79
C ALA A 4 -2.30 8.26 9.36
N SER A 5 -3.25 9.17 9.16
CA SER A 5 -3.75 9.51 7.82
C SER A 5 -2.65 10.05 6.91
N LYS A 6 -1.77 10.93 7.42
CA LYS A 6 -0.62 11.41 6.64
C LYS A 6 0.33 10.28 6.22
N LEU A 7 0.55 9.31 7.10
CA LEU A 7 1.36 8.13 6.78
C LEU A 7 0.67 7.28 5.71
N ALA A 8 -0.65 7.11 5.78
CA ALA A 8 -1.42 6.41 4.75
C ALA A 8 -1.36 7.15 3.40
N ASP A 9 -1.39 8.48 3.38
CA ASP A 9 -1.22 9.28 2.15
C ASP A 9 0.16 9.06 1.52
N ILE A 10 1.22 8.98 2.34
CA ILE A 10 2.57 8.65 1.89
C ILE A 10 2.62 7.23 1.30
N GLY A 11 2.05 6.26 2.01
CA GLY A 11 1.95 4.88 1.54
C GLY A 11 1.23 4.79 0.20
N MET A 12 0.09 5.48 0.05
CA MET A 12 -0.67 5.54 -1.20
C MET A 12 0.18 6.11 -2.34
N LYS A 13 0.93 7.19 -2.09
CA LYS A 13 1.82 7.79 -3.09
C LYS A 13 2.92 6.82 -3.53
N ALA A 14 3.57 6.13 -2.58
CA ALA A 14 4.58 5.12 -2.89
C ALA A 14 4.00 3.95 -3.69
N GLY A 15 2.82 3.46 -3.32
CA GLY A 15 2.10 2.45 -4.08
C GLY A 15 1.81 2.89 -5.51
N GLN A 16 1.37 4.13 -5.71
CA GLN A 16 1.14 4.70 -7.04
C GLN A 16 2.41 4.80 -7.88
N ASP A 17 3.52 5.23 -7.29
CA ASP A 17 4.79 5.37 -8.00
C ASP A 17 5.43 4.00 -8.34
N ALA A 18 5.11 2.96 -7.56
CA ALA A 18 5.54 1.58 -7.80
C ALA A 18 4.71 0.85 -8.88
N MET A 19 3.52 1.35 -9.21
CA MET A 19 2.64 0.72 -10.20
C MET A 19 3.24 0.81 -11.60
N LYS A 20 3.55 -0.36 -12.17
CA LYS A 20 3.99 -0.52 -13.55
C LYS A 20 3.56 -1.89 -14.07
N GLU A 21 3.31 -2.00 -15.37
CA GLU A 21 3.06 -3.29 -16.01
C GLU A 21 4.18 -4.30 -15.69
N GLY A 22 3.79 -5.52 -15.33
CA GLY A 22 4.70 -6.59 -14.94
C GLY A 22 5.14 -6.58 -13.47
N VAL A 23 4.81 -5.55 -12.70
CA VAL A 23 5.06 -5.53 -11.25
C VAL A 23 3.97 -6.31 -10.52
N GLY A 24 4.37 -7.21 -9.61
CA GLY A 24 3.43 -7.99 -8.81
C GLY A 24 2.79 -7.19 -7.67
N GLU A 25 1.55 -7.54 -7.31
CA GLU A 25 0.78 -6.91 -6.22
C GLU A 25 1.56 -6.85 -4.89
N ASN A 26 2.28 -7.92 -4.55
CA ASN A 26 3.09 -8.00 -3.33
C ASN A 26 4.26 -7.00 -3.31
N VAL A 27 4.81 -6.65 -4.49
CA VAL A 27 5.88 -5.66 -4.59
C VAL A 27 5.33 -4.27 -4.28
N ILE A 28 4.17 -3.94 -4.85
CA ILE A 28 3.48 -2.68 -4.56
C ILE A 28 3.13 -2.59 -3.07
N ALA A 29 2.60 -3.66 -2.48
CA ALA A 29 2.31 -3.73 -1.05
C ALA A 29 3.57 -3.52 -0.19
N ALA A 30 4.71 -4.09 -0.60
CA ALA A 30 5.99 -3.90 0.07
C ALA A 30 6.49 -2.45 0.00
N GLU A 31 6.32 -1.76 -1.14
CA GLU A 31 6.68 -0.35 -1.27
C GLU A 31 5.82 0.57 -0.39
N ILE A 32 4.51 0.30 -0.32
CA ILE A 32 3.61 0.99 0.62
C ILE A 32 4.08 0.79 2.06
N ALA A 33 4.33 -0.47 2.45
CA ALA A 33 4.79 -0.85 3.77
C ALA A 33 6.11 -0.17 4.14
N TYR A 34 7.08 -0.20 3.24
CA TYR A 34 8.40 0.40 3.40
C TYR A 34 8.32 1.91 3.57
N ALA A 35 7.58 2.61 2.71
CA ALA A 35 7.43 4.06 2.78
C ALA A 35 6.77 4.49 4.09
N MET A 36 5.68 3.83 4.48
CA MET A 36 5.01 4.11 5.76
C MET A 36 5.93 3.86 6.96
N ARG A 37 6.64 2.73 6.98
CA ARG A 37 7.55 2.36 8.08
C ARG A 37 8.73 3.31 8.20
N LYS A 38 9.31 3.71 7.06
CA LYS A 38 10.40 4.69 6.98
C LYS A 38 10.00 6.05 7.56
N GLU A 39 8.74 6.45 7.38
CA GLU A 39 8.19 7.71 7.90
C GLU A 39 7.63 7.59 9.33
N GLY A 40 7.88 6.46 10.00
CA GLY A 40 7.59 6.29 11.42
C GLY A 40 6.25 5.62 11.73
N ALA A 41 5.63 4.91 10.77
CA ALA A 41 4.53 4.02 11.10
C ALA A 41 5.00 2.90 12.03
N GLU A 42 4.40 2.78 13.20
CA GLU A 42 4.73 1.75 14.21
C GLU A 42 4.23 0.36 13.80
N ASP A 43 3.05 0.32 13.18
CA ASP A 43 2.40 -0.87 12.62
C ASP A 43 1.36 -0.42 11.57
N TYR A 44 0.69 -1.37 10.92
CA TYR A 44 -0.38 -1.14 9.96
C TYR A 44 -1.74 -1.47 10.58
N ALA A 45 -2.79 -0.75 10.16
CA ALA A 45 -4.13 -0.97 10.70
C ALA A 45 -4.73 -2.32 10.28
N PHE A 46 -4.31 -2.84 9.11
CA PHE A 46 -4.72 -4.12 8.53
C PHE A 46 -3.73 -4.50 7.41
N PRO A 47 -3.72 -5.76 6.93
CA PRO A 47 -2.91 -6.17 5.78
C PRO A 47 -3.24 -5.35 4.52
N PHE A 48 -2.24 -4.93 3.76
CA PHE A 48 -2.48 -4.18 2.54
C PHE A 48 -3.22 -5.02 1.50
N ILE A 49 -4.30 -4.46 0.94
CA ILE A 49 -5.02 -5.03 -0.20
C ILE A 49 -4.52 -4.34 -1.46
N VAL A 50 -3.82 -5.10 -2.31
CA VAL A 50 -3.47 -4.67 -3.66
C VAL A 50 -4.06 -5.70 -4.61
N ALA A 51 -5.11 -5.32 -5.35
CA ALA A 51 -5.89 -6.24 -6.17
C ALA A 51 -6.00 -5.69 -7.60
N SER A 52 -5.45 -6.43 -8.55
CA SER A 52 -5.32 -6.08 -9.96
C SER A 52 -6.19 -6.97 -10.84
N GLY A 53 -6.63 -6.42 -11.98
CA GLY A 53 -7.45 -7.15 -12.93
C GLY A 53 -8.71 -7.76 -12.28
N PRO A 54 -9.05 -9.03 -12.57
CA PRO A 54 -10.22 -9.69 -11.96
C PRO A 54 -10.20 -9.79 -10.43
N ARG A 55 -9.01 -9.77 -9.78
CA ARG A 55 -8.91 -9.80 -8.32
C ARG A 55 -9.52 -8.56 -7.67
N SER A 56 -9.61 -7.44 -8.39
CA SER A 56 -10.24 -6.20 -7.91
C SER A 56 -11.74 -6.33 -7.61
N ALA A 57 -12.39 -7.40 -8.11
CA ALA A 57 -13.77 -7.73 -7.78
C ALA A 57 -13.94 -8.37 -6.38
N TYR A 58 -12.86 -8.78 -5.72
CA TYR A 58 -12.90 -9.38 -4.39
C TYR A 58 -12.76 -8.28 -3.31
N PRO A 59 -13.77 -8.07 -2.44
CA PRO A 59 -13.77 -6.95 -1.49
C PRO A 59 -12.64 -6.95 -0.45
N HIS A 60 -12.04 -8.12 -0.18
CA HIS A 60 -10.99 -8.32 0.83
C HIS A 60 -9.90 -9.28 0.30
N ALA A 61 -9.35 -8.97 -0.89
CA ALA A 61 -8.42 -9.82 -1.64
C ALA A 61 -7.01 -9.97 -1.05
#